data_AF-H8ITT7-F1
#
_entry.id   AF-H8ITT7-F1
#
_cell.length_a   1.000
_cell.length_b   1.000
_cell.length_c   1.000
_cell.angle_alpha   90.00
_cell.angle_beta   90.00
_cell.angle_gamma   90.00
#
_symmetry.space_group_name_H-M   'P 1'
#
loop_
_entity.id
_entity.type
_entity.pdbx_description
1 polymer ?
#
loop_
_entity_poly.entity_id
_entity_poly.type
_entity_poly.pdbx_seq_one_letter_code
_entity_poly.pdbx_strand_id
1 'polypeptide(L)'
;MEDDEHEARDHVRDWISRLKAFASTLEDIEAETATEFVDKADDALRVIVNPTFASPARTPEFLLVMQTLAAASRVTATVVNDWANTPDVRDRYTRESAQKLFKDSLDDVLSDSERCLSEGLPSKEQIQQALRAVFAGVQQAGETVTKIIAKLEAQDVEADNDPYGLMLGYPNPNADAALVFEPLCSITEDEYTRYREAHERLRKMLDRELYRHISDENAVLCDVLIGILQDLQPNRISVMDEDAWDERIRKLRSALISFTTALQIHQDQTVNSARKLFGANTQQATAVKELFNDLKKTSFDYQWLEELRDALLHGDINAFKFAMTARLHGEPEVKLDMDREFMLEFTKGTRKKWVNRNWLEQRTTDPSVLDMINAIQPLMNELQDKLDKIIYPNVADDVATIKELVGRFNGRQGKYYLKTGPGGTRRNPLPPLHGLKPRVLHFAATYQDEAESGS
;
A
#
# COMPACT_ATOMS: atom_id res chain seq x y z
N MET A 1 37.29 47.05 45.07
CA MET A 1 37.98 46.98 43.76
C MET A 1 38.73 45.66 43.59
N GLU A 2 39.72 45.32 44.43
CA GLU A 2 40.38 44.00 44.36
C GLU A 2 39.44 42.83 44.77
N ASP A 3 38.63 43.00 45.82
CA ASP A 3 37.65 41.97 46.25
C ASP A 3 36.54 41.74 45.19
N ASP A 4 36.03 42.80 44.57
CA ASP A 4 34.96 42.71 43.55
C ASP A 4 35.46 42.03 42.25
N GLU A 5 36.74 42.21 41.91
CA GLU A 5 37.35 41.58 40.73
C GLU A 5 37.67 40.10 41.00
N HIS A 6 38.07 39.75 42.22
CA HIS A 6 38.25 38.36 42.64
C HIS A 6 36.93 37.58 42.65
N GLU A 7 35.86 38.16 43.21
CA GLU A 7 34.52 37.56 43.20
C GLU A 7 34.00 37.36 41.76
N ALA A 8 34.15 38.35 40.89
CA ALA A 8 33.76 38.22 39.48
C ALA A 8 34.54 37.13 38.73
N ARG A 9 35.84 36.95 39.00
CA ARG A 9 36.66 35.88 38.42
C ARG A 9 36.22 34.50 38.90
N ASP A 10 35.85 34.38 40.16
CA ASP A 10 35.38 33.11 40.74
C ASP A 10 34.02 32.69 40.15
N HIS A 11 33.11 33.64 39.95
CA HIS A 11 31.84 33.39 39.28
C HIS A 11 32.01 32.94 37.82
N VAL A 12 32.90 33.59 37.05
CA VAL A 12 33.21 33.17 35.67
C VAL A 12 33.83 31.76 35.66
N ARG A 13 34.70 31.43 36.62
CA ARG A 13 35.31 30.09 36.73
C ARG A 13 34.28 29.00 37.06
N ASP A 14 33.32 29.29 37.94
CA ASP A 14 32.20 28.39 38.22
C ASP A 14 31.37 28.14 36.96
N TRP A 15 31.05 29.20 36.21
CA TRP A 15 30.31 29.10 34.96
C TRP A 15 31.02 28.29 33.87
N ILE A 16 32.31 28.51 33.68
CA ILE A 16 33.14 27.69 32.78
C ILE A 16 33.07 26.21 33.19
N SER A 17 33.12 25.91 34.49
CA SER A 17 33.04 24.53 34.99
C SER A 17 31.69 23.88 34.71
N ARG A 18 30.59 24.63 34.91
CA ARG A 18 29.23 24.17 34.57
C ARG A 18 29.07 23.92 33.07
N LEU A 19 29.59 24.81 32.23
CA LEU A 19 29.48 24.69 30.79
C LEU A 19 30.32 23.52 30.25
N LYS A 20 31.50 23.26 30.81
CA LYS A 20 32.29 22.04 30.52
C LYS A 20 31.55 20.76 30.91
N ALA A 21 30.91 20.75 32.08
CA ALA A 21 30.10 19.61 32.50
C ALA A 21 28.95 19.39 31.52
N PHE A 22 28.24 20.44 31.12
CA PHE A 22 27.18 20.35 30.12
C PHE A 22 27.67 19.86 28.76
N ALA A 23 28.76 20.42 28.23
CA ALA A 23 29.36 19.99 26.97
C ALA A 23 29.74 18.51 26.98
N SER A 24 30.12 17.97 28.15
CA SER A 24 30.42 16.54 28.32
C SER A 24 29.16 15.66 28.32
N THR A 25 28.01 16.20 28.73
CA THR A 25 26.71 15.49 28.73
C THR A 25 25.96 15.54 27.40
N LEU A 26 26.46 16.27 26.38
CA LEU A 26 25.81 16.33 25.07
C LEU A 26 25.67 14.95 24.41
N GLU A 27 26.59 14.03 24.69
CA GLU A 27 26.54 12.64 24.21
C GLU A 27 25.35 11.86 24.77
N ASP A 28 24.92 12.19 25.99
CA ASP A 28 23.84 11.51 26.72
C ASP A 28 22.44 11.99 26.29
N ILE A 29 22.34 13.04 25.47
CA ILE A 29 21.06 13.52 24.95
C ILE A 29 20.54 12.55 23.89
N GLU A 30 19.52 11.77 24.28
CA GLU A 30 18.81 10.86 23.39
C GLU A 30 18.01 11.64 22.33
N ALA A 31 18.37 11.47 21.06
CA ALA A 31 17.66 12.03 19.91
C ALA A 31 17.92 11.18 18.67
N GLU A 32 16.91 11.02 17.81
CA GLU A 32 17.01 10.25 16.57
C GLU A 32 17.47 11.11 15.39
N THR A 33 17.24 12.42 15.46
CA THR A 33 17.55 13.37 14.37
C THR A 33 18.38 14.56 14.85
N ALA A 34 19.06 15.23 13.92
CA ALA A 34 19.80 16.45 14.20
C ALA A 34 18.93 17.59 14.77
N THR A 35 17.72 17.77 14.22
CA THR A 35 16.77 18.80 14.68
C THR A 35 16.26 18.51 16.09
N GLU A 36 15.92 17.25 16.38
CA GLU A 36 15.50 16.84 17.72
C GLU A 36 16.64 17.00 18.75
N PHE A 37 17.88 16.69 18.34
CA PHE A 37 19.05 16.87 19.19
C PHE A 37 19.23 18.36 19.56
N VAL A 38 19.22 19.28 18.60
CA VAL A 38 19.43 20.71 18.91
C VAL A 38 18.30 21.30 19.74
N ASP A 39 17.05 20.87 19.53
CA ASP A 39 15.92 21.29 20.35
C ASP A 39 16.09 20.83 21.82
N LYS A 40 16.43 19.55 22.03
CA LYS A 40 16.69 18.99 23.37
C LYS A 40 17.92 19.60 24.05
N ALA A 41 18.98 19.86 23.28
CA ALA A 41 20.19 20.50 23.78
C ALA A 41 19.94 21.96 24.18
N ASP A 42 19.16 22.71 23.39
CA ASP A 42 18.75 24.08 23.73
C ASP A 42 17.90 24.09 25.00
N ASP A 43 16.96 23.15 25.17
CA ASP A 43 16.15 23.04 26.39
C ASP A 43 16.99 22.70 27.63
N ALA A 44 17.90 21.74 27.52
CA ALA A 44 18.82 21.38 28.60
C ALA A 44 19.75 22.54 28.97
N LEU A 45 20.25 23.28 27.97
CA LEU A 45 21.07 24.47 28.18
C LEU A 45 20.27 25.58 28.89
N ARG A 46 19.01 25.80 28.51
CA ARG A 46 18.12 26.78 29.16
C ARG A 46 17.95 26.51 30.66
N VAL A 47 17.82 25.24 31.06
CA VAL A 47 17.74 24.87 32.49
C VAL A 47 18.99 25.35 33.24
N ILE A 48 20.16 25.23 32.62
CA ILE A 48 21.44 25.64 33.22
C ILE A 48 21.53 27.16 33.31
N VAL A 49 21.13 27.89 32.26
CA VAL A 49 21.33 29.36 32.18
C VAL A 49 20.25 30.20 32.85
N ASN A 50 19.04 29.66 33.05
CA ASN A 50 17.88 30.37 33.61
C ASN A 50 18.16 31.09 34.95
N PRO A 51 18.91 30.51 35.92
CA PRO A 51 19.21 31.18 37.18
C PRO A 51 19.95 32.52 37.04
N THR A 52 20.75 32.71 35.98
CA THR A 52 21.55 33.92 35.75
C THR A 52 20.69 35.13 35.38
N PHE A 53 19.52 34.89 34.79
CA PHE A 53 18.60 35.96 34.40
C PHE A 53 17.88 36.62 35.58
N ALA A 54 18.02 36.10 36.79
CA ALA A 54 17.46 36.69 38.00
C ALA A 54 18.22 37.96 38.47
N SER A 55 19.45 38.18 38.01
CA SER A 55 20.27 39.35 38.37
C SER A 55 20.30 40.38 37.22
N PRO A 56 19.97 41.67 37.47
CA PRO A 56 20.03 42.72 36.45
C PRO A 56 21.45 43.22 36.14
N ALA A 57 22.48 42.68 36.82
CA ALA A 57 23.86 43.13 36.66
C ALA A 57 24.48 42.59 35.37
N ARG A 58 25.07 43.49 34.55
CA ARG A 58 25.79 43.15 33.31
C ARG A 58 27.24 42.82 33.62
N THR A 59 27.43 41.71 34.32
CA THR A 59 28.72 41.17 34.75
C THR A 59 29.41 40.36 33.64
N PRO A 60 30.71 40.05 33.78
CA PRO A 60 31.41 39.11 32.90
C PRO A 60 30.72 37.73 32.81
N GLU A 61 30.13 37.24 33.91
CA GLU A 61 29.40 35.96 33.94
C GLU A 61 28.15 36.00 33.03
N PHE A 62 27.46 37.14 33.01
CA PHE A 62 26.26 37.34 32.21
C PHE A 62 26.62 37.39 30.73
N LEU A 63 27.77 38.00 30.40
CA LEU A 63 28.29 37.97 29.03
C LEU A 63 28.58 36.55 28.55
N LEU A 64 29.24 35.72 29.38
CA LEU A 64 29.53 34.31 29.06
C LEU A 64 28.24 33.52 28.79
N VAL A 65 27.23 33.67 29.66
CA VAL A 65 25.94 33.00 29.49
C VAL A 65 25.25 33.45 28.20
N MET A 66 25.27 34.74 27.90
CA MET A 66 24.68 35.25 26.67
C MET A 66 25.44 34.79 25.41
N GLN A 67 26.77 34.73 25.44
CA GLN A 67 27.58 34.18 24.35
C GLN A 67 27.30 32.69 24.13
N THR A 68 27.07 31.95 25.20
CA THR A 68 26.69 30.53 25.17
C THR A 68 25.35 30.34 24.47
N LEU A 69 24.33 31.12 24.85
CA LEU A 69 23.03 31.10 24.17
C LEU A 69 23.11 31.53 22.72
N ALA A 70 23.98 32.48 22.39
CA ALA A 70 24.20 32.90 21.01
C ALA A 70 24.86 31.82 20.15
N ALA A 71 25.82 31.09 20.72
CA ALA A 71 26.44 29.95 20.07
C ALA A 71 25.40 28.86 19.78
N ALA A 72 24.63 28.47 20.79
CA ALA A 72 23.55 27.49 20.66
C ALA A 72 22.51 27.91 19.62
N SER A 73 22.02 29.15 19.67
CA SER A 73 21.05 29.69 18.71
C SER A 73 21.55 29.64 17.26
N ARG A 74 22.86 29.89 17.02
CA ARG A 74 23.46 29.80 15.69
C ARG A 74 23.54 28.35 15.19
N VAL A 75 23.83 27.40 16.08
CA VAL A 75 23.85 25.97 15.76
C VAL A 75 22.44 25.52 15.38
N THR A 76 21.44 25.85 16.20
CA THR A 76 20.03 25.55 15.93
C THR A 76 19.58 26.13 14.58
N ALA A 77 19.89 27.40 14.31
CA ALA A 77 19.58 28.01 13.01
C ALA A 77 20.26 27.31 11.83
N THR A 78 21.50 26.86 12.01
CA THR A 78 22.25 26.12 10.97
C THR A 78 21.61 24.77 10.67
N VAL A 79 21.32 23.99 11.71
CA VAL A 79 20.72 22.66 11.58
C VAL A 79 19.31 22.72 11.02
N VAL A 80 18.48 23.65 11.48
CA VAL A 80 17.12 23.85 10.96
C VAL A 80 17.15 24.31 9.50
N ASN A 81 18.09 25.20 9.15
CA ASN A 81 18.24 25.67 7.77
C ASN A 81 18.70 24.55 6.83
N ASP A 82 19.64 23.71 7.25
CA ASP A 82 20.04 22.53 6.48
C ASP A 82 18.88 21.55 6.31
N TRP A 83 18.19 21.21 7.40
CA TRP A 83 17.04 20.32 7.33
C TRP A 83 15.93 20.87 6.42
N ALA A 84 15.72 22.18 6.36
CA ALA A 84 14.71 22.77 5.49
C ALA A 84 15.12 22.82 4.01
N ASN A 85 16.40 23.03 3.71
CA ASN A 85 16.85 23.37 2.35
C ASN A 85 17.67 22.30 1.63
N THR A 86 18.19 21.28 2.32
CA THR A 86 19.04 20.23 1.73
C THR A 86 18.20 19.04 1.25
N PRO A 87 17.91 18.88 -0.07
CA PRO A 87 16.87 17.96 -0.53
C PRO A 87 17.13 16.50 -0.16
N ASP A 88 18.36 16.03 -0.41
CA ASP A 88 18.80 14.67 -0.07
C ASP A 88 18.96 14.52 1.45
N VAL A 89 18.40 13.46 2.03
CA VAL A 89 18.54 13.17 3.46
C VAL A 89 19.99 12.82 3.82
N ARG A 90 20.74 12.26 2.87
CA ARG A 90 22.13 11.80 3.08
C ARG A 90 23.12 12.94 3.23
N ASP A 91 22.80 14.10 2.66
CA ASP A 91 23.64 15.30 2.71
C ASP A 91 23.35 16.18 3.93
N ARG A 92 22.32 15.86 4.71
CA ARG A 92 21.91 16.63 5.89
C ARG A 92 22.83 16.38 7.07
N TYR A 93 22.81 17.30 8.03
CA TYR A 93 23.37 17.04 9.36
C TYR A 93 22.73 15.79 9.97
N THR A 94 23.59 14.86 10.36
CA THR A 94 23.22 13.74 11.24
C THR A 94 23.18 14.22 12.69
N ARG A 95 22.62 13.40 13.59
CA ARG A 95 22.65 13.67 15.03
C ARG A 95 24.08 13.87 15.53
N GLU A 96 25.02 13.03 15.12
CA GLU A 96 26.44 13.13 15.50
C GLU A 96 27.09 14.41 14.96
N SER A 97 26.77 14.78 13.73
CA SER A 97 27.30 15.99 13.10
C SER A 97 26.78 17.26 13.77
N ALA A 98 25.50 17.27 14.15
CA ALA A 98 24.89 18.35 14.92
C ALA A 98 25.45 18.43 16.35
N GLN A 99 25.64 17.29 17.02
CA GLN A 99 26.29 17.24 18.34
C GLN A 99 27.70 17.80 18.29
N LYS A 100 28.50 17.39 17.30
CA LYS A 100 29.84 17.91 17.11
C LYS A 100 29.81 19.42 16.87
N LEU A 101 28.93 19.90 15.97
CA LEU A 101 28.78 21.34 15.71
C LEU A 101 28.39 22.13 16.97
N PHE A 102 27.51 21.57 17.80
CA PHE A 102 27.10 22.17 19.07
C PHE A 102 28.27 22.24 20.05
N LYS A 103 29.01 21.13 20.21
CA LYS A 103 30.18 21.03 21.08
C LYS A 103 31.30 21.98 20.64
N ASP A 104 31.66 21.97 19.36
CA ASP A 104 32.68 22.86 18.79
C ASP A 104 32.32 24.33 19.07
N SER A 105 31.03 24.69 18.93
CA SER A 105 30.55 26.06 19.23
C SER A 105 30.61 26.43 20.72
N LEU A 106 30.46 25.46 21.63
CA LEU A 106 30.62 25.69 23.07
C LEU A 106 32.10 25.77 23.46
N ASP A 107 32.95 24.94 22.85
CA ASP A 107 34.40 24.91 23.08
C ASP A 107 35.04 26.23 22.65
N ASP A 108 34.54 26.88 21.59
CA ASP A 108 34.93 28.23 21.19
C ASP A 108 34.62 29.27 22.29
N VAL A 109 33.40 29.24 22.85
CA VAL A 109 32.98 30.15 23.93
C VAL A 109 33.81 29.91 25.20
N LEU A 110 34.07 28.64 25.53
CA LEU A 110 34.91 28.24 26.65
C LEU A 110 36.36 28.74 26.48
N SER A 111 36.94 28.53 25.31
CA SER A 111 38.31 28.97 24.99
C SER A 111 38.46 30.49 25.08
N ASP A 112 37.49 31.23 24.55
CA ASP A 112 37.45 32.70 24.64
C ASP A 112 37.33 33.16 26.10
N SER A 113 36.50 32.49 26.90
CA SER A 113 36.28 32.80 28.32
C SER A 113 37.51 32.51 29.19
N GLU A 114 38.21 31.40 28.93
CA GLU A 114 39.46 31.04 29.60
C GLU A 114 40.59 32.01 29.27
N ARG A 115 40.67 32.45 28.00
CA ARG A 115 41.59 33.51 27.58
C ARG A 115 41.31 34.81 28.31
N CYS A 116 40.04 35.20 28.47
CA CYS A 116 39.69 36.38 29.26
C CYS A 116 40.08 36.24 30.75
N LEU A 117 40.04 35.04 31.32
CA LEU A 117 40.50 34.82 32.70
C LEU A 117 42.02 34.96 32.85
N SER A 118 42.80 34.59 31.83
CA SER A 118 44.27 34.68 31.86
C SER A 118 44.80 36.07 31.48
N GLU A 119 44.14 36.75 30.54
CA GLU A 119 44.56 38.07 30.02
C GLU A 119 43.93 39.25 30.78
N GLY A 120 42.83 39.02 31.51
CA GLY A 120 42.10 40.02 32.28
C GLY A 120 40.64 40.13 31.87
N LEU A 121 39.75 40.32 32.86
CA LEU A 121 38.31 40.40 32.63
C LEU A 121 37.95 41.63 31.78
N PRO A 122 36.94 41.53 30.89
CA PRO A 122 36.53 42.64 30.05
C PRO A 122 35.99 43.80 30.90
N SER A 123 36.34 45.02 30.50
CA SER A 123 35.77 46.25 31.07
C SER A 123 34.27 46.34 30.85
N LYS A 124 33.61 47.21 31.62
CA LYS A 124 32.16 47.41 31.54
C LYS A 124 31.72 47.86 30.13
N GLU A 125 32.50 48.70 29.46
CA GLU A 125 32.25 49.16 28.09
C GLU A 125 32.37 48.00 27.09
N GLN A 126 33.40 47.16 27.24
CA GLN A 126 33.59 45.97 26.41
C GLN A 126 32.44 44.96 26.60
N ILE A 127 31.99 44.74 27.83
CA ILE A 127 30.83 43.89 28.14
C ILE A 127 29.58 44.44 27.45
N GLN A 128 29.33 45.75 27.55
CA GLN A 128 28.15 46.36 26.91
C GLN A 128 28.19 46.24 25.39
N GLN A 129 29.35 46.45 24.76
CA GLN A 129 29.50 46.30 23.31
C GLN A 129 29.31 44.84 22.87
N ALA A 130 29.95 43.89 23.57
CA ALA A 130 29.85 42.47 23.28
C ALA A 130 28.41 41.97 23.46
N LEU A 131 27.72 42.39 24.52
CA LEU A 131 26.31 42.06 24.74
C LEU A 131 25.42 42.57 23.60
N ARG A 132 25.64 43.79 23.07
CA ARG A 132 24.87 44.29 21.91
C ARG A 132 25.05 43.40 20.68
N ALA A 133 26.28 42.99 20.38
CA ALA A 133 26.57 42.10 19.26
C ALA A 133 25.95 40.72 19.45
N VAL A 134 26.02 40.18 20.67
CA VAL A 134 25.40 38.91 21.05
C VAL A 134 23.88 38.95 20.90
N PHE A 135 23.21 39.99 21.43
CA PHE A 135 21.76 40.14 21.28
C PHE A 135 21.35 40.24 19.81
N ALA A 136 22.08 41.00 18.99
CA ALA A 136 21.83 41.09 17.56
C ALA A 136 21.97 39.72 16.86
N GLY A 137 23.00 38.95 17.21
CA GLY A 137 23.22 37.60 16.66
C GLY A 137 22.13 36.60 17.06
N VAL A 138 21.72 36.60 18.34
CA VAL A 138 20.60 35.76 18.83
C VAL A 138 19.31 36.13 18.12
N GLN A 139 19.02 37.42 18.00
CA GLN A 139 17.83 37.91 17.30
C GLN A 139 17.84 37.46 15.83
N GLN A 140 18.96 37.61 15.12
CA GLN A 140 19.08 37.20 13.72
C GLN A 140 18.90 35.68 13.54
N ALA A 141 19.50 34.87 14.41
CA ALA A 141 19.33 33.42 14.39
C ALA A 141 17.87 33.01 14.65
N GLY A 142 17.24 33.62 15.65
CA GLY A 142 15.83 33.42 15.96
C GLY A 142 14.91 33.79 14.79
N GLU A 143 15.10 34.98 14.19
CA GLU A 143 14.35 35.42 13.00
C GLU A 143 14.51 34.45 11.82
N THR A 144 15.70 33.86 11.65
CA THR A 144 15.95 32.88 10.59
C THR A 144 15.13 31.62 10.81
N VAL A 145 15.17 31.05 12.02
CA VAL A 145 14.38 29.86 12.39
C VAL A 145 12.89 30.14 12.25
N THR A 146 12.40 31.28 12.77
CA THR A 146 10.98 31.66 12.66
C THR A 146 10.54 31.78 11.19
N LYS A 147 11.34 32.39 10.31
CA LYS A 147 11.02 32.49 8.87
C LYS A 147 10.95 31.11 8.21
N ILE A 148 11.85 30.20 8.55
CA ILE A 148 11.84 28.83 8.03
C ILE A 148 10.57 28.11 8.48
N ILE A 149 10.26 28.15 9.78
CA ILE A 149 9.05 27.52 10.33
C ILE A 149 7.79 28.07 9.67
N ALA A 150 7.66 29.40 9.59
CA ALA A 150 6.51 30.04 8.95
C ALA A 150 6.36 29.65 7.47
N LYS A 151 7.48 29.50 6.74
CA LYS A 151 7.45 29.02 5.35
C LYS A 151 6.94 27.57 5.26
N LEU A 152 7.37 26.70 6.16
CA LEU A 152 6.94 25.30 6.20
C LEU A 152 5.47 25.17 6.58
N GLU A 153 5.02 25.95 7.56
CA GLU A 153 3.60 26.03 7.92
C GLU A 153 2.75 26.55 6.76
N ALA A 154 3.22 27.56 6.03
CA ALA A 154 2.53 28.04 4.84
C ALA A 154 2.43 26.96 3.75
N GLN A 155 3.48 26.14 3.55
CA GLN A 155 3.44 25.00 2.63
C GLN A 155 2.45 23.93 3.07
N ASP A 156 2.39 23.62 4.36
CA ASP A 156 1.43 22.66 4.92
C ASP A 156 -0.01 23.17 4.73
N VAL A 157 -0.27 24.46 5.02
CA VAL A 157 -1.57 25.10 4.79
C VAL A 157 -1.95 25.12 3.31
N GLU A 158 -1.02 25.38 2.40
CA GLU A 158 -1.27 25.31 0.96
C GLU A 158 -1.63 23.89 0.52
N ALA A 159 -0.91 22.89 1.02
CA ALA A 159 -1.19 21.48 0.71
C ALA A 159 -2.52 21.00 1.29
N ASP A 160 -2.93 21.52 2.46
CA ASP A 160 -4.23 21.25 3.07
C ASP A 160 -5.39 21.84 2.24
N ASN A 161 -5.17 22.99 1.60
CA ASN A 161 -6.15 23.63 0.72
C ASN A 161 -6.23 22.98 -0.67
N ASP A 162 -5.25 22.17 -1.06
CA ASP A 162 -5.24 21.41 -2.33
C ASP A 162 -4.99 19.90 -2.13
N PRO A 163 -5.96 19.19 -1.53
CA PRO A 163 -5.79 17.79 -1.18
C PRO A 163 -5.96 16.82 -2.36
N TYR A 164 -6.50 17.26 -3.50
CA TYR A 164 -6.85 16.38 -4.61
C TYR A 164 -6.04 16.73 -5.86
N GLY A 165 -5.40 15.74 -6.48
CA GLY A 165 -4.56 15.99 -7.65
C GLY A 165 -4.18 14.74 -8.42
N LEU A 166 -3.48 14.95 -9.53
CA LEU A 166 -2.86 13.90 -10.34
C LEU A 166 -1.36 13.88 -10.08
N MET A 167 -0.82 12.68 -9.86
CA MET A 167 0.61 12.47 -9.59
C MET A 167 1.18 11.45 -10.59
N LEU A 168 2.36 11.76 -11.12
CA LEU A 168 3.13 10.86 -11.97
C LEU A 168 4.31 10.28 -11.18
N GLY A 169 4.37 8.95 -11.12
CA GLY A 169 5.52 8.23 -10.56
C GLY A 169 6.44 7.68 -11.64
N TYR A 170 7.72 8.04 -11.64
CA TYR A 170 8.71 7.53 -12.59
C TYR A 170 10.08 7.31 -11.94
N PRO A 171 10.88 6.34 -12.42
CA PRO A 171 12.21 6.10 -11.86
C PRO A 171 13.12 7.30 -12.10
N ASN A 172 13.89 7.68 -11.09
CA ASN A 172 14.94 8.68 -11.23
C ASN A 172 16.14 8.05 -11.97
N PRO A 173 16.51 8.53 -13.18
CA PRO A 173 17.65 7.97 -13.90
C PRO A 173 19.00 8.28 -13.22
N ASN A 174 19.04 9.25 -12.31
CA ASN A 174 20.27 9.74 -11.67
C ASN A 174 20.47 9.24 -10.24
N ALA A 175 19.55 8.43 -9.72
CA ALA A 175 19.63 7.90 -8.37
C ALA A 175 19.31 6.40 -8.36
N ASP A 176 20.10 5.63 -7.62
CA ASP A 176 19.89 4.20 -7.49
C ASP A 176 18.54 3.92 -6.80
N ALA A 177 17.59 3.36 -7.54
CA ALA A 177 16.26 2.94 -7.10
C ALA A 177 15.28 4.02 -6.56
N ALA A 178 15.51 5.31 -6.77
CA ALA A 178 14.56 6.34 -6.30
C ALA A 178 13.36 6.51 -7.27
N LEU A 179 12.13 6.42 -6.76
CA LEU A 179 10.92 6.77 -7.50
C LEU A 179 10.64 8.27 -7.29
N VAL A 180 10.58 9.05 -8.37
CA VAL A 180 10.16 10.45 -8.35
C VAL A 180 8.65 10.50 -8.47
N PHE A 181 8.02 11.24 -7.55
CA PHE A 181 6.61 11.58 -7.63
C PHE A 181 6.49 13.05 -8.01
N GLU A 182 5.84 13.32 -9.13
CA GLU A 182 5.66 14.67 -9.64
C GLU A 182 4.17 15.04 -9.66
N PRO A 183 3.77 16.14 -9.00
CA PRO A 183 2.42 16.68 -9.13
C PRO A 183 2.21 17.23 -10.54
N LEU A 184 1.12 16.83 -11.19
CA LEU A 184 0.77 17.29 -12.54
C LEU A 184 -0.22 18.43 -12.50
N CYS A 185 -1.35 18.22 -11.83
CA CYS A 185 -2.39 19.22 -11.67
C CYS A 185 -3.27 18.90 -10.47
N SER A 186 -3.83 19.95 -9.88
CA SER A 186 -4.91 19.88 -8.91
C SER A 186 -6.22 19.47 -9.61
N ILE A 187 -7.08 18.76 -8.90
CA ILE A 187 -8.43 18.41 -9.35
C ILE A 187 -9.41 18.69 -8.21
N THR A 188 -10.70 18.80 -8.50
CA THR A 188 -11.70 18.95 -7.44
C THR A 188 -11.99 17.61 -6.74
N GLU A 189 -12.62 17.67 -5.56
CA GLU A 189 -13.12 16.47 -4.87
C GLU A 189 -14.12 15.68 -5.72
N ASP A 190 -14.99 16.37 -6.44
CA ASP A 190 -15.97 15.77 -7.34
C ASP A 190 -15.28 15.06 -8.51
N GLU A 191 -14.26 15.68 -9.10
CA GLU A 191 -13.44 15.06 -10.14
C GLU A 191 -12.70 13.83 -9.61
N TYR A 192 -12.06 13.94 -8.44
CA TYR A 192 -11.38 12.82 -7.79
C TYR A 192 -12.34 11.65 -7.57
N THR A 193 -13.52 11.91 -7.02
CA THR A 193 -14.54 10.90 -6.74
C THR A 193 -15.01 10.26 -8.04
N ARG A 194 -15.34 11.06 -9.06
CA ARG A 194 -15.76 10.59 -10.39
C ARG A 194 -14.71 9.65 -11.02
N TYR A 195 -13.44 10.07 -11.02
CA TYR A 195 -12.35 9.26 -11.58
C TYR A 195 -12.10 7.97 -10.79
N ARG A 196 -12.04 8.09 -9.46
CA ARG A 196 -11.79 6.95 -8.58
C ARG A 196 -12.89 5.91 -8.70
N GLU A 197 -14.15 6.33 -8.71
CA GLU A 197 -15.27 5.41 -8.81
C GLU A 197 -15.37 4.74 -10.17
N ALA A 198 -15.17 5.48 -11.27
CA ALA A 198 -15.11 4.90 -12.62
C ALA A 198 -13.98 3.87 -12.73
N HIS A 199 -12.80 4.21 -12.19
CA HIS A 199 -11.66 3.30 -12.15
C HIS A 199 -11.97 2.03 -11.36
N GLU A 200 -12.55 2.16 -10.16
CA GLU A 200 -12.91 1.02 -9.31
C GLU A 200 -14.01 0.15 -9.91
N ARG A 201 -15.00 0.74 -10.61
CA ARG A 201 -16.04 -0.04 -11.33
C ARG A 201 -15.43 -0.87 -12.45
N LEU A 202 -14.61 -0.25 -13.31
CA LEU A 202 -13.91 -0.97 -14.38
C LEU A 202 -12.93 -2.01 -13.84
N ARG A 203 -12.23 -1.70 -12.74
CA ARG A 203 -11.33 -2.65 -12.09
C ARG A 203 -12.08 -3.90 -11.62
N LYS A 204 -13.19 -3.71 -10.88
CA LYS A 204 -14.03 -4.83 -10.40
C LYS A 204 -14.59 -5.65 -11.55
N MET A 205 -15.06 -4.98 -12.62
CA MET A 205 -15.53 -5.65 -13.83
C MET A 205 -14.42 -6.50 -14.47
N LEU A 206 -13.21 -5.96 -14.63
CA LEU A 206 -12.10 -6.64 -15.30
C LEU A 206 -11.46 -7.75 -14.46
N ASP A 207 -11.38 -7.57 -13.15
CA ASP A 207 -10.76 -8.55 -12.27
C ASP A 207 -11.55 -9.87 -12.26
N ARG A 208 -12.86 -9.84 -12.59
CA ARG A 208 -13.74 -11.01 -12.78
C ARG A 208 -13.45 -12.10 -11.74
N GLU A 209 -13.20 -11.71 -10.49
CA GLU A 209 -12.46 -12.54 -9.52
C GLU A 209 -13.14 -13.90 -9.29
N LEU A 210 -14.47 -13.91 -9.23
CA LEU A 210 -15.27 -15.12 -9.08
C LEU A 210 -15.22 -16.05 -10.31
N TYR A 211 -15.19 -15.48 -11.52
CA TYR A 211 -15.08 -16.28 -12.75
C TYR A 211 -13.65 -16.81 -12.93
N ARG A 212 -12.66 -15.99 -12.61
CA ARG A 212 -11.24 -16.40 -12.60
C ARG A 212 -11.00 -17.54 -11.61
N HIS A 213 -11.62 -17.50 -10.44
CA HIS A 213 -11.53 -18.58 -9.46
C HIS A 213 -11.95 -19.95 -10.05
N ILE A 214 -12.96 -20.02 -10.92
CA ILE A 214 -13.33 -21.27 -11.60
C ILE A 214 -12.19 -21.78 -12.48
N SER A 215 -11.52 -20.87 -13.20
CA SER A 215 -10.38 -21.23 -14.04
C SER A 215 -9.18 -21.68 -13.21
N ASP A 216 -8.92 -21.02 -12.07
CA ASP A 216 -7.85 -21.39 -11.14
C ASP A 216 -8.11 -22.78 -10.54
N GLU A 217 -9.33 -23.08 -10.10
CA GLU A 217 -9.68 -24.42 -9.58
C GLU A 217 -9.67 -25.50 -10.67
N ASN A 218 -9.98 -25.16 -11.92
CA ASN A 218 -9.81 -26.08 -13.04
C ASN A 218 -8.32 -26.39 -13.27
N ALA A 219 -7.45 -25.38 -13.19
CA ALA A 219 -6.00 -25.60 -13.30
C ALA A 219 -5.49 -26.51 -12.19
N VAL A 220 -5.96 -26.34 -10.94
CA VAL A 220 -5.63 -27.24 -9.82
C VAL A 220 -6.08 -28.68 -10.11
N LEU A 221 -7.29 -28.87 -10.66
CA LEU A 221 -7.76 -30.20 -11.06
C LEU A 221 -6.87 -30.81 -12.17
N CYS A 222 -6.53 -30.03 -13.18
CA CYS A 222 -5.61 -30.45 -14.24
C CYS A 222 -4.22 -30.81 -13.70
N ASP A 223 -3.68 -30.04 -12.77
CA ASP A 223 -2.37 -30.32 -12.14
C ASP A 223 -2.38 -31.65 -11.39
N VAL A 224 -3.46 -31.96 -10.67
CA VAL A 224 -3.62 -33.26 -10.00
C VAL A 224 -3.66 -34.40 -11.02
N LEU A 225 -4.41 -34.24 -12.13
CA LEU A 225 -4.50 -35.24 -13.19
C LEU A 225 -3.17 -35.44 -13.91
N ILE A 226 -2.45 -34.36 -14.23
CA ILE A 226 -1.11 -34.39 -14.81
C ILE A 226 -0.15 -35.12 -13.87
N GLY A 227 -0.21 -34.84 -12.57
CA GLY A 227 0.58 -35.55 -11.56
C GLY A 227 0.31 -37.05 -11.56
N ILE A 228 -0.96 -37.46 -11.62
CA ILE A 228 -1.35 -38.88 -11.74
C ILE A 228 -0.78 -39.50 -13.03
N LEU A 229 -0.92 -38.83 -14.17
CA LEU A 229 -0.40 -39.32 -15.45
C LEU A 229 1.12 -39.45 -15.45
N GLN A 230 1.84 -38.51 -14.82
CA GLN A 230 3.30 -38.57 -14.65
C GLN A 230 3.72 -39.72 -13.73
N ASP A 231 2.95 -40.00 -12.68
CA ASP A 231 3.19 -41.12 -11.77
C ASP A 231 2.98 -42.49 -12.46
N LEU A 232 2.08 -42.54 -13.46
CA LEU A 232 1.85 -43.71 -14.31
C LEU A 232 2.96 -43.95 -15.36
N GLN A 233 3.80 -42.95 -15.65
CA GLN A 233 5.00 -43.10 -16.48
C GLN A 233 6.21 -43.57 -15.63
N PRO A 234 7.25 -44.12 -16.27
CA PRO A 234 7.71 -45.51 -16.09
C PRO A 234 7.81 -45.98 -14.62
N ASN A 235 6.67 -46.31 -13.99
CA ASN A 235 6.57 -46.86 -12.62
C ASN A 235 7.15 -45.98 -11.50
N ARG A 236 6.92 -44.66 -11.52
CA ARG A 236 7.24 -43.81 -10.34
C ARG A 236 6.49 -44.24 -9.08
N ILE A 237 5.26 -44.71 -9.26
CA ILE A 237 4.46 -45.36 -8.21
C ILE A 237 4.13 -46.78 -8.68
N SER A 238 4.23 -47.74 -7.76
CA SER A 238 3.80 -49.11 -8.04
C SER A 238 2.28 -49.13 -8.24
N VAL A 239 1.80 -49.78 -9.29
CA VAL A 239 0.35 -50.00 -9.51
C VAL A 239 -0.29 -50.78 -8.34
N MET A 240 0.52 -51.51 -7.57
CA MET A 240 0.09 -52.31 -6.41
C MET A 240 0.17 -51.55 -5.08
N ASP A 241 0.57 -50.28 -5.08
CA ASP A 241 0.61 -49.43 -3.89
C ASP A 241 -0.76 -48.79 -3.65
N GLU A 242 -1.64 -49.53 -2.97
CA GLU A 242 -3.03 -49.12 -2.71
C GLU A 242 -3.08 -47.79 -1.94
N ASP A 243 -2.23 -47.59 -0.93
CA ASP A 243 -2.18 -46.36 -0.13
C ASP A 243 -1.79 -45.14 -0.98
N ALA A 244 -0.82 -45.30 -1.90
CA ALA A 244 -0.42 -44.23 -2.79
C ALA A 244 -1.55 -43.84 -3.76
N TRP A 245 -2.30 -44.81 -4.28
CA TRP A 245 -3.43 -44.57 -5.17
C TRP A 245 -4.64 -43.97 -4.44
N ASP A 246 -4.93 -44.42 -3.22
CA ASP A 246 -5.97 -43.83 -2.38
C ASP A 246 -5.68 -42.35 -2.07
N GLU A 247 -4.42 -42.01 -1.80
CA GLU A 247 -4.01 -40.61 -1.61
C GLU A 247 -4.19 -39.77 -2.90
N ARG A 248 -3.91 -40.34 -4.08
CA ARG A 248 -4.16 -39.66 -5.37
C ARG A 248 -5.64 -39.46 -5.64
N ILE A 249 -6.46 -40.49 -5.39
CA ILE A 249 -7.92 -40.41 -5.51
C ILE A 249 -8.48 -39.37 -4.53
N ARG A 250 -7.95 -39.31 -3.30
CA ARG A 250 -8.35 -38.31 -2.30
C ARG A 250 -8.04 -36.88 -2.76
N LYS A 251 -6.85 -36.64 -3.33
CA LYS A 251 -6.49 -35.33 -3.91
C LYS A 251 -7.36 -34.97 -5.10
N LEU A 252 -7.63 -35.93 -5.99
CA LEU A 252 -8.50 -35.74 -7.15
C LEU A 252 -9.92 -35.37 -6.71
N ARG A 253 -10.47 -36.10 -5.74
CA ARG A 253 -11.77 -35.79 -5.12
C ARG A 253 -11.78 -34.38 -4.54
N SER A 254 -10.75 -34.00 -3.78
CA SER A 254 -10.65 -32.66 -3.20
C SER A 254 -10.65 -31.58 -4.28
N ALA A 255 -9.87 -31.74 -5.35
CA ALA A 255 -9.82 -30.79 -6.46
C ALA A 255 -11.17 -30.69 -7.20
N LEU A 256 -11.85 -31.83 -7.40
CA LEU A 256 -13.17 -31.86 -8.02
C LEU A 256 -14.23 -31.16 -7.16
N ILE A 257 -14.20 -31.34 -5.83
CA ILE A 257 -15.07 -30.62 -4.89
C ILE A 257 -14.79 -29.12 -4.96
N SER A 258 -13.53 -28.70 -5.00
CA SER A 258 -13.17 -27.28 -5.11
C SER A 258 -13.69 -26.68 -6.42
N PHE A 259 -13.46 -27.33 -7.55
CA PHE A 259 -13.94 -26.85 -8.85
C PHE A 259 -15.47 -26.72 -8.89
N THR A 260 -16.20 -27.78 -8.50
CA THR A 260 -17.67 -27.75 -8.52
C THR A 260 -18.25 -26.77 -7.49
N THR A 261 -17.54 -26.53 -6.38
CA THR A 261 -17.89 -25.48 -5.41
C THR A 261 -17.63 -24.08 -5.97
N ALA A 262 -16.58 -23.86 -6.75
CA ALA A 262 -16.31 -22.58 -7.40
C ALA A 262 -17.45 -22.14 -8.33
N LEU A 263 -18.08 -23.09 -9.06
CA LEU A 263 -19.27 -22.80 -9.86
C LEU A 263 -20.41 -22.24 -9.01
N GLN A 264 -20.70 -22.88 -7.88
CA GLN A 264 -21.75 -22.41 -6.99
C GLN A 264 -21.39 -21.08 -6.31
N ILE A 265 -20.15 -20.89 -5.88
CA ILE A 265 -19.68 -19.62 -5.31
C ILE A 265 -19.85 -18.49 -6.32
N HIS A 266 -19.48 -18.71 -7.59
CA HIS A 266 -19.67 -17.73 -8.66
C HIS A 266 -21.14 -17.33 -8.79
N GLN A 267 -22.06 -18.29 -8.84
CA GLN A 267 -23.49 -17.99 -8.85
C GLN A 267 -23.93 -17.20 -7.61
N ASP A 268 -23.74 -17.77 -6.43
CA ASP A 268 -24.36 -17.25 -5.21
C ASP A 268 -23.80 -15.87 -4.86
N GLN A 269 -22.49 -15.66 -5.02
CA GLN A 269 -21.87 -14.36 -4.78
C GLN A 269 -22.23 -13.33 -5.87
N THR A 270 -22.37 -13.73 -7.13
CA THR A 270 -22.80 -12.81 -8.19
C THR A 270 -24.23 -12.35 -7.98
N VAL A 271 -25.16 -13.27 -7.69
CA VAL A 271 -26.55 -12.95 -7.39
C VAL A 271 -26.65 -12.06 -6.14
N ASN A 272 -25.90 -12.38 -5.08
CA ASN A 272 -25.89 -11.55 -3.86
C ASN A 272 -25.27 -10.17 -4.10
N SER A 273 -24.25 -10.07 -4.94
CA SER A 273 -23.65 -8.78 -5.32
C SER A 273 -24.64 -7.92 -6.10
N ALA A 274 -25.36 -8.50 -7.07
CA ALA A 274 -26.42 -7.81 -7.81
C ALA A 274 -27.54 -7.33 -6.87
N ARG A 275 -27.95 -8.15 -5.89
CA ARG A 275 -28.94 -7.75 -4.87
C ARG A 275 -28.47 -6.62 -3.97
N LYS A 276 -27.18 -6.59 -3.62
CA LYS A 276 -26.60 -5.49 -2.83
C LYS A 276 -26.50 -4.21 -3.65
N LEU A 277 -26.15 -4.32 -4.95
CA LEU A 277 -25.95 -3.19 -5.83
C LEU A 277 -27.27 -2.53 -6.25
N PHE A 278 -28.26 -3.33 -6.66
CA PHE A 278 -29.53 -2.81 -7.20
C PHE A 278 -30.69 -2.87 -6.20
N GLY A 279 -30.58 -3.70 -5.15
CA GLY A 279 -31.68 -4.03 -4.25
C GLY A 279 -32.32 -5.39 -4.58
N ALA A 280 -32.80 -6.10 -3.55
CA ALA A 280 -33.16 -7.51 -3.65
C ALA A 280 -34.33 -7.84 -4.60
N ASN A 281 -35.27 -6.91 -4.77
CA ASN A 281 -36.51 -7.11 -5.53
C ASN A 281 -36.53 -6.31 -6.85
N THR A 282 -35.36 -6.01 -7.40
CA THR A 282 -35.25 -5.27 -8.67
C THR A 282 -35.24 -6.20 -9.88
N GLN A 283 -35.58 -5.63 -11.04
CA GLN A 283 -35.54 -6.35 -12.32
C GLN A 283 -34.11 -6.82 -12.64
N GLN A 284 -33.10 -6.02 -12.33
CA GLN A 284 -31.68 -6.34 -12.55
C GLN A 284 -31.23 -7.54 -11.71
N ALA A 285 -31.51 -7.52 -10.40
CA ALA A 285 -31.17 -8.64 -9.52
C ALA A 285 -31.92 -9.94 -9.92
N THR A 286 -33.15 -9.80 -10.42
CA THR A 286 -33.94 -10.92 -10.94
C THR A 286 -33.33 -11.46 -12.24
N ALA A 287 -32.98 -10.58 -13.19
CA ALA A 287 -32.37 -10.95 -14.46
C ALA A 287 -31.02 -11.68 -14.27
N VAL A 288 -30.16 -11.21 -13.36
CA VAL A 288 -28.91 -11.90 -13.00
C VAL A 288 -29.19 -13.33 -12.50
N LYS A 289 -30.19 -13.50 -11.63
CA LYS A 289 -30.58 -14.82 -11.14
C LYS A 289 -31.16 -15.70 -12.26
N GLU A 290 -31.92 -15.11 -13.17
CA GLU A 290 -32.51 -15.81 -14.31
C GLU A 290 -31.45 -16.34 -15.27
N LEU A 291 -30.37 -15.59 -15.53
CA LEU A 291 -29.26 -16.08 -16.37
C LEU A 291 -28.66 -17.40 -15.87
N PHE A 292 -28.42 -17.53 -14.56
CA PHE A 292 -27.97 -18.80 -13.98
C PHE A 292 -29.04 -19.88 -14.02
N ASN A 293 -30.31 -19.54 -13.77
CA ASN A 293 -31.40 -20.52 -13.87
C ASN A 293 -31.57 -21.04 -15.30
N ASP A 294 -31.37 -20.19 -16.30
CA ASP A 294 -31.45 -20.55 -17.70
C ASP A 294 -30.28 -21.47 -18.06
N LEU A 295 -29.06 -21.14 -17.63
CA LEU A 295 -27.91 -22.04 -17.81
C LEU A 295 -28.16 -23.44 -17.21
N LYS A 296 -28.75 -23.55 -16.02
CA LYS A 296 -29.15 -24.84 -15.42
C LYS A 296 -30.22 -25.59 -16.20
N LYS A 297 -31.09 -24.88 -16.92
CA LYS A 297 -32.16 -25.49 -17.73
C LYS A 297 -31.68 -25.88 -19.11
N THR A 298 -30.66 -25.22 -19.65
CA THR A 298 -30.21 -25.40 -21.03
C THR A 298 -28.93 -26.21 -21.15
N SER A 299 -28.08 -26.26 -20.11
CA SER A 299 -26.84 -27.03 -20.10
C SER A 299 -26.95 -28.25 -19.18
N PHE A 300 -26.86 -29.43 -19.77
CA PHE A 300 -26.72 -30.69 -19.05
C PHE A 300 -25.49 -30.65 -18.15
N ASP A 301 -24.36 -30.24 -18.73
CA ASP A 301 -23.05 -30.32 -18.08
C ASP A 301 -22.98 -29.42 -16.85
N TYR A 302 -23.43 -28.17 -16.96
CA TYR A 302 -23.45 -27.23 -15.84
C TYR A 302 -24.36 -27.70 -14.70
N GLN A 303 -25.58 -28.12 -15.04
CA GLN A 303 -26.56 -28.61 -14.09
C GLN A 303 -26.04 -29.82 -13.29
N TRP A 304 -25.47 -30.80 -13.98
CA TRP A 304 -25.01 -32.03 -13.35
C TRP A 304 -23.66 -31.86 -12.64
N LEU A 305 -22.81 -30.91 -13.04
CA LEU A 305 -21.63 -30.52 -12.24
C LEU A 305 -22.03 -29.87 -10.91
N GLU A 306 -23.08 -29.05 -10.90
CA GLU A 306 -23.63 -28.51 -9.64
C GLU A 306 -24.27 -29.60 -8.76
N GLU A 307 -25.03 -30.54 -9.33
CA GLU A 307 -25.56 -31.65 -8.53
C GLU A 307 -24.47 -32.59 -8.04
N LEU A 308 -23.41 -32.81 -8.83
CA LEU A 308 -22.24 -33.60 -8.43
C LEU A 308 -21.57 -32.98 -7.22
N ARG A 309 -21.48 -31.65 -7.12
CA ARG A 309 -21.01 -30.97 -5.91
C ARG A 309 -21.79 -31.43 -4.67
N ASP A 310 -23.11 -31.37 -4.74
CA ASP A 310 -23.97 -31.67 -3.60
C ASP A 310 -23.91 -33.16 -3.23
N ALA A 311 -23.78 -34.02 -4.23
CA ALA A 311 -23.51 -35.44 -4.03
C ALA A 311 -22.18 -35.68 -3.31
N LEU A 312 -21.11 -34.98 -3.69
CA LEU A 312 -19.79 -35.10 -3.07
C LEU A 312 -19.72 -34.51 -1.65
N LEU A 313 -20.51 -33.47 -1.36
CA LEU A 313 -20.51 -32.80 -0.05
C LEU A 313 -21.49 -33.40 0.96
N HIS A 314 -22.62 -33.92 0.48
CA HIS A 314 -23.74 -34.33 1.34
C HIS A 314 -24.18 -35.78 1.14
N GLY A 315 -23.72 -36.43 0.08
CA GLY A 315 -23.99 -37.83 -0.23
C GLY A 315 -22.79 -38.71 0.07
N ASP A 316 -22.29 -39.36 -0.96
CA ASP A 316 -21.18 -40.30 -0.90
C ASP A 316 -19.94 -39.69 -1.59
N ILE A 317 -18.78 -39.93 -0.98
CA ILE A 317 -17.47 -39.61 -1.53
C ILE A 317 -17.18 -40.30 -2.87
N ASN A 318 -17.99 -41.30 -3.26
CA ASN A 318 -17.90 -42.07 -4.50
C ASN A 318 -18.93 -41.66 -5.57
N ALA A 319 -19.45 -40.43 -5.54
CA ALA A 319 -20.34 -39.90 -6.59
C ALA A 319 -19.68 -39.80 -8.00
N PHE A 320 -18.40 -40.14 -8.11
CA PHE A 320 -17.65 -40.25 -9.36
C PHE A 320 -16.90 -41.59 -9.42
N LYS A 321 -16.65 -42.05 -10.65
CA LYS A 321 -15.83 -43.20 -10.98
C LYS A 321 -14.48 -42.72 -11.50
N PHE A 322 -13.43 -43.36 -11.00
CA PHE A 322 -12.07 -43.14 -11.44
C PHE A 322 -11.51 -44.44 -12.01
N ALA A 323 -10.94 -44.37 -13.21
CA ALA A 323 -10.24 -45.49 -13.80
C ALA A 323 -8.92 -45.01 -14.41
N MET A 324 -7.86 -45.80 -14.22
CA MET A 324 -6.54 -45.54 -14.80
C MET A 324 -6.10 -46.73 -15.63
N THR A 325 -5.50 -46.44 -16.78
CA THR A 325 -4.91 -47.45 -17.66
C THR A 325 -3.43 -47.11 -17.86
N ALA A 326 -2.56 -47.82 -17.16
CA ALA A 326 -1.13 -47.80 -17.43
C ALA A 326 -0.84 -48.59 -18.72
N ARG A 327 -0.06 -48.01 -19.65
CA ARG A 327 0.31 -48.69 -20.90
C ARG A 327 1.83 -48.81 -20.99
N LEU A 328 2.32 -50.03 -21.25
CA LEU A 328 3.76 -50.31 -21.47
C LEU A 328 4.27 -49.63 -22.75
N HIS A 329 3.39 -49.51 -23.74
CA HIS A 329 3.60 -48.79 -24.99
C HIS A 329 2.36 -47.92 -25.27
N GLY A 330 2.53 -46.60 -25.32
CA GLY A 330 1.45 -45.61 -25.48
C GLY A 330 1.30 -44.67 -24.29
N GLU A 331 0.43 -43.67 -24.41
CA GLU A 331 0.16 -42.72 -23.34
C GLU A 331 -0.73 -43.35 -22.26
N PRO A 332 -0.44 -43.13 -20.96
CA PRO A 332 -1.33 -43.53 -19.89
C PRO A 332 -2.65 -42.76 -19.99
N GLU A 333 -3.74 -43.39 -19.57
CA GLU A 333 -5.09 -42.82 -19.66
C GLU A 333 -5.72 -42.76 -18.27
N VAL A 334 -6.33 -41.62 -17.95
CA VAL A 334 -7.12 -41.42 -16.73
C VAL A 334 -8.54 -41.04 -17.15
N LYS A 335 -9.53 -41.76 -16.62
CA LYS A 335 -10.95 -41.48 -16.81
C LYS A 335 -11.56 -41.03 -15.50
N LEU A 336 -12.34 -39.96 -15.60
CA LEU A 336 -13.09 -39.37 -14.51
C LEU A 336 -14.53 -39.21 -14.97
N ASP A 337 -15.41 -40.09 -14.50
CA ASP A 337 -16.80 -40.16 -14.94
C ASP A 337 -17.73 -39.92 -13.74
N MET A 338 -18.86 -39.26 -13.96
CA MET A 338 -19.90 -39.10 -12.93
C MET A 338 -20.69 -40.41 -12.82
N ASP A 339 -20.88 -40.93 -11.59
CA ASP A 339 -21.62 -42.19 -11.40
C ASP A 339 -23.12 -41.98 -11.67
N ARG A 340 -23.57 -42.38 -12.86
CA ARG A 340 -24.94 -42.17 -13.31
C ARG A 340 -25.97 -42.84 -12.40
N GLU A 341 -25.70 -44.06 -11.97
CA GLU A 341 -26.63 -44.83 -11.13
C GLU A 341 -26.77 -44.18 -9.76
N PHE A 342 -25.64 -43.87 -9.13
CA PHE A 342 -25.62 -43.17 -7.86
C PHE A 342 -26.33 -41.80 -7.95
N MET A 343 -26.04 -41.00 -8.98
CA MET A 343 -26.62 -39.67 -9.13
C MET A 343 -28.14 -39.72 -9.36
N LEU A 344 -28.64 -40.74 -10.07
CA LEU A 344 -30.09 -40.97 -10.22
C LEU A 344 -30.75 -41.40 -8.90
N GLU A 345 -30.06 -42.15 -8.05
CA GLU A 345 -30.56 -42.48 -6.72
C GLU A 345 -30.54 -41.26 -5.79
N PHE A 346 -29.42 -40.54 -5.72
CA PHE A 346 -29.23 -39.34 -4.92
C PHE A 346 -30.31 -38.28 -5.19
N THR A 347 -30.66 -38.09 -6.47
CA THR A 347 -31.65 -37.08 -6.87
C THR A 347 -33.11 -37.56 -6.75
N LYS A 348 -33.40 -38.79 -6.30
CA LYS A 348 -34.76 -39.39 -6.34
C LYS A 348 -35.78 -38.66 -5.45
N GLY A 349 -35.31 -38.02 -4.38
CA GLY A 349 -36.13 -37.22 -3.46
C GLY A 349 -35.90 -35.71 -3.55
N THR A 350 -35.16 -35.23 -4.56
CA THR A 350 -34.78 -33.81 -4.62
C THR A 350 -36.00 -32.90 -4.82
N ARG A 351 -36.08 -31.82 -4.05
CA ARG A 351 -37.10 -30.76 -4.24
C ARG A 351 -36.68 -29.73 -5.28
N LYS A 352 -35.49 -29.87 -5.86
CA LYS A 352 -34.94 -28.95 -6.84
C LYS A 352 -35.63 -29.13 -8.19
N LYS A 353 -36.59 -28.25 -8.50
CA LYS A 353 -37.36 -28.27 -9.76
C LYS A 353 -36.53 -28.07 -11.02
N TRP A 354 -35.31 -27.57 -10.87
CA TRP A 354 -34.41 -27.31 -11.99
C TRP A 354 -33.58 -28.53 -12.39
N VAL A 355 -33.58 -29.64 -11.64
CA VAL A 355 -32.84 -30.87 -11.98
C VAL A 355 -33.63 -31.72 -12.96
N ASN A 356 -33.09 -31.90 -14.16
CA ASN A 356 -33.70 -32.67 -15.25
C ASN A 356 -33.15 -34.09 -15.27
N ARG A 357 -33.78 -34.96 -14.47
CA ARG A 357 -33.40 -36.38 -14.36
C ARG A 357 -33.46 -37.13 -15.69
N ASN A 358 -34.43 -36.80 -16.54
CA ASN A 358 -34.63 -37.47 -17.83
C ASN A 358 -33.37 -37.38 -18.72
N TRP A 359 -32.63 -36.28 -18.66
CA TRP A 359 -31.38 -36.14 -19.42
C TRP A 359 -30.32 -37.15 -19.01
N LEU A 360 -30.21 -37.47 -17.71
CA LEU A 360 -29.27 -38.46 -17.22
C LEU A 360 -29.78 -39.89 -17.45
N GLU A 361 -31.09 -40.11 -17.35
CA GLU A 361 -31.73 -41.41 -17.63
C GLU A 361 -31.58 -41.84 -19.09
N GLN A 362 -31.59 -40.88 -20.03
CA GLN A 362 -31.44 -41.15 -21.47
C GLN A 362 -30.01 -41.48 -21.90
N ARG A 363 -29.01 -41.26 -21.04
CA ARG A 363 -27.61 -41.60 -21.35
C ARG A 363 -27.34 -43.08 -21.12
N THR A 364 -26.67 -43.70 -22.08
CA THR A 364 -26.27 -45.11 -22.04
C THR A 364 -24.95 -45.36 -21.32
N THR A 365 -24.16 -44.31 -21.08
CA THR A 365 -22.86 -44.36 -20.41
C THR A 365 -22.76 -43.30 -19.32
N ASP A 366 -21.84 -43.51 -18.38
CA ASP A 366 -21.49 -42.52 -17.37
C ASP A 366 -20.90 -41.26 -18.07
N PRO A 367 -21.36 -40.04 -17.73
CA PRO A 367 -20.84 -38.82 -18.33
C PRO A 367 -19.41 -38.52 -17.87
N SER A 368 -18.51 -38.19 -18.80
CA SER A 368 -17.16 -37.75 -18.46
C SER A 368 -17.18 -36.36 -17.81
N VAL A 369 -16.63 -36.26 -16.61
CA VAL A 369 -16.54 -34.99 -15.88
C VAL A 369 -15.63 -34.01 -16.61
N LEU A 370 -14.54 -34.48 -17.23
CA LEU A 370 -13.62 -33.60 -17.96
C LEU A 370 -14.28 -33.01 -19.21
N ASP A 371 -15.07 -33.81 -19.93
CA ASP A 371 -15.84 -33.32 -21.08
C ASP A 371 -16.90 -32.31 -20.65
N MET A 372 -17.59 -32.58 -19.52
CA MET A 372 -18.55 -31.64 -18.94
C MET A 372 -17.88 -30.30 -18.58
N ILE A 373 -16.72 -30.33 -17.92
CA ILE A 373 -15.95 -29.13 -17.56
C ILE A 373 -15.57 -28.35 -18.83
N ASN A 374 -15.06 -29.03 -19.85
CA ASN A 374 -14.69 -28.40 -21.12
C ASN A 374 -15.91 -27.79 -21.83
N ALA A 375 -17.06 -28.47 -21.80
CA ALA A 375 -18.30 -28.02 -22.42
C ALA A 375 -18.87 -26.74 -21.78
N ILE A 376 -18.68 -26.56 -20.46
CA ILE A 376 -19.19 -25.36 -19.77
C ILE A 376 -18.31 -24.13 -19.93
N GLN A 377 -17.02 -24.26 -20.25
CA GLN A 377 -16.11 -23.11 -20.40
C GLN A 377 -16.64 -22.01 -21.35
N PRO A 378 -17.05 -22.31 -22.60
CA PRO A 378 -17.61 -21.28 -23.48
C PRO A 378 -18.93 -20.70 -22.95
N LEU A 379 -19.77 -21.52 -22.31
CA LEU A 379 -21.04 -21.06 -21.73
C LEU A 379 -20.83 -20.10 -20.55
N MET A 380 -19.79 -20.34 -19.75
CA MET A 380 -19.44 -19.45 -18.65
C MET A 380 -18.89 -18.10 -19.13
N ASN A 381 -18.15 -18.08 -20.25
CA ASN A 381 -17.75 -16.82 -20.90
C ASN A 381 -18.96 -16.02 -21.36
N GLU A 382 -19.88 -16.65 -22.10
CA GLU A 382 -21.10 -15.99 -22.57
C GLU A 382 -21.98 -15.50 -21.40
N LEU A 383 -22.09 -16.31 -20.35
CA LEU A 383 -22.78 -15.92 -19.12
C LEU A 383 -22.12 -14.69 -18.48
N GLN A 384 -20.79 -14.68 -18.35
CA GLN A 384 -20.06 -13.57 -17.76
C GLN A 384 -20.25 -12.28 -18.56
N ASP A 385 -20.25 -12.35 -19.89
CA ASP A 385 -20.48 -11.18 -20.74
C ASP A 385 -21.90 -10.62 -20.56
N LYS A 386 -22.92 -11.49 -20.40
CA LYS A 386 -24.29 -11.06 -20.08
C LYS A 386 -24.40 -10.47 -18.68
N LEU A 387 -23.70 -11.05 -17.71
CA LEU A 387 -23.65 -10.54 -16.33
C LEU A 387 -23.00 -9.15 -16.28
N ASP A 388 -21.87 -8.97 -16.97
CA ASP A 388 -21.15 -7.70 -17.03
C ASP A 388 -22.04 -6.58 -17.60
N LYS A 389 -22.83 -6.87 -18.66
CA LYS A 389 -23.80 -5.92 -19.24
C LYS A 389 -24.90 -5.48 -18.27
N ILE A 390 -25.30 -6.34 -17.32
CA ILE A 390 -26.31 -5.99 -16.32
C ILE A 390 -25.70 -5.28 -15.11
N ILE A 391 -24.55 -5.77 -14.62
CA ILE A 391 -23.91 -5.28 -13.39
C ILE A 391 -23.19 -3.95 -13.63
N TYR A 392 -22.64 -3.76 -14.83
CA TYR A 392 -21.88 -2.58 -15.23
C TYR A 392 -22.51 -1.95 -16.48
N PRO A 393 -23.73 -1.38 -16.40
CA PRO A 393 -24.40 -0.84 -17.60
C PRO A 393 -23.70 0.39 -18.19
N ASN A 394 -22.89 1.10 -17.39
CA ASN A 394 -22.27 2.37 -17.76
C ASN A 394 -20.79 2.21 -18.17
N VAL A 395 -20.39 1.05 -18.72
CA VAL A 395 -18.97 0.81 -19.11
C VAL A 395 -18.46 1.90 -20.04
N ALA A 396 -19.27 2.32 -21.03
CA ALA A 396 -18.88 3.36 -21.98
C ALA A 396 -18.59 4.70 -21.29
N ASP A 397 -19.44 5.13 -20.35
CA ASP A 397 -19.26 6.36 -19.58
C ASP A 397 -18.04 6.28 -18.65
N ASP A 398 -17.84 5.13 -18.00
CA ASP A 398 -16.69 4.89 -17.14
C ASP A 398 -15.39 4.90 -17.97
N VAL A 399 -15.40 4.28 -19.16
CA VAL A 399 -14.27 4.31 -20.10
C VAL A 399 -14.00 5.73 -20.58
N ALA A 400 -15.02 6.50 -20.96
CA ALA A 400 -14.87 7.90 -21.36
C ALA A 400 -14.26 8.74 -20.24
N THR A 401 -14.71 8.53 -18.99
CA THR A 401 -14.16 9.16 -17.79
C THR A 401 -12.69 8.82 -17.57
N ILE A 402 -12.28 7.56 -17.77
CA ILE A 402 -10.87 7.15 -17.67
C ILE A 402 -10.04 7.67 -18.85
N LYS A 403 -10.59 7.76 -20.07
CA LYS A 403 -9.92 8.39 -21.22
C LYS A 403 -9.66 9.87 -20.94
N GLU A 404 -10.63 10.59 -20.38
CA GLU A 404 -10.48 11.98 -19.93
C GLU A 404 -9.35 12.09 -18.90
N LEU A 405 -9.37 11.25 -17.87
CA LEU A 405 -8.35 11.21 -16.82
C LEU A 405 -6.95 10.98 -17.41
N VAL A 406 -6.78 9.97 -18.26
CA VAL A 406 -5.50 9.66 -18.93
C VAL A 406 -5.04 10.82 -19.81
N GLY A 407 -5.98 11.51 -20.48
CA GLY A 407 -5.69 12.72 -21.25
C GLY A 407 -4.98 13.80 -20.43
N ARG A 408 -5.32 13.95 -19.15
CA ARG A 408 -4.67 14.91 -18.24
C ARG A 408 -3.21 14.60 -17.92
N PHE A 409 -2.75 13.37 -18.18
CA PHE A 409 -1.33 13.00 -18.11
C PHE A 409 -0.53 13.40 -19.36
N ASN A 410 -1.18 13.95 -20.40
CA ASN A 410 -0.53 14.50 -21.61
C ASN A 410 0.48 13.55 -22.28
N GLY A 411 0.22 12.23 -22.25
CA GLY A 411 1.09 11.21 -22.86
C GLY A 411 2.41 10.95 -22.12
N ARG A 412 2.59 11.51 -20.92
CA ARG A 412 3.80 11.31 -20.10
C ARG A 412 3.90 9.86 -19.62
N GLN A 413 5.07 9.25 -19.76
CA GLN A 413 5.28 7.85 -19.36
C GLN A 413 5.53 7.73 -17.86
N GLY A 414 4.94 6.71 -17.24
CA GLY A 414 5.13 6.41 -15.82
C GLY A 414 3.93 5.69 -15.21
N LYS A 415 3.90 5.62 -13.89
CA LYS A 415 2.76 5.14 -13.11
C LYS A 415 1.86 6.32 -12.76
N TYR A 416 0.57 6.18 -13.01
CA TYR A 416 -0.42 7.23 -12.77
C TYR A 416 -1.10 7.04 -11.42
N TYR A 417 -1.28 8.13 -10.68
CA TYR A 417 -1.90 8.13 -9.37
C TYR A 417 -2.88 9.28 -9.22
N LEU A 418 -3.95 9.04 -8.45
CA LEU A 418 -4.77 10.08 -7.86
C LEU A 418 -4.23 10.37 -6.45
N LYS A 419 -4.01 11.65 -6.14
CA LYS A 419 -3.66 12.16 -4.80
C LYS A 419 -4.94 12.42 -4.02
N THR A 420 -4.95 12.04 -2.74
CA THR A 420 -6.00 12.40 -1.79
C THR A 420 -5.39 12.82 -0.45
N GLY A 421 -5.74 14.01 0.01
CA GLY A 421 -5.21 14.59 1.25
C GLY A 421 -3.90 15.37 1.06
N PRO A 422 -3.44 16.04 2.12
CA PRO A 422 -2.26 16.88 2.07
C PRO A 422 -0.98 16.05 1.88
N GLY A 423 0.05 16.71 1.35
CA GLY A 423 1.38 16.15 1.17
C GLY A 423 2.10 16.75 -0.04
N GLY A 424 3.33 16.30 -0.27
CA GLY A 424 4.28 16.98 -1.14
C GLY A 424 4.96 18.15 -0.44
N THR A 425 4.89 18.20 0.89
CA THR A 425 5.58 19.19 1.72
C THR A 425 6.83 18.60 2.35
N ARG A 426 7.67 19.44 2.94
CA ARG A 426 8.89 18.97 3.61
C ARG A 426 8.60 18.04 4.78
N ARG A 427 7.51 18.30 5.50
CA ARG A 427 7.06 17.53 6.68
C ARG A 427 6.21 16.32 6.31
N ASN A 428 5.50 16.40 5.18
CA ASN A 428 4.72 15.30 4.63
C ASN A 428 5.12 15.06 3.16
N PRO A 429 6.23 14.32 2.90
CA PRO A 429 6.82 14.22 1.56
C PRO A 429 5.94 13.50 0.55
N LEU A 430 5.14 12.52 0.99
CA LEU A 430 4.31 11.70 0.12
C LEU A 430 2.85 11.75 0.59
N PRO A 431 1.94 12.37 -0.18
CA PRO A 431 0.53 12.33 0.15
C PRO A 431 -0.02 10.91 -0.02
N PRO A 432 -1.20 10.59 0.54
CA PRO A 432 -1.90 9.36 0.21
C PRO A 432 -2.21 9.28 -1.30
N LEU A 433 -1.88 8.12 -1.90
CA LEU A 433 -2.00 7.90 -3.34
C LEU A 433 -2.91 6.70 -3.65
N HIS A 434 -3.75 6.85 -4.66
CA HIS A 434 -4.50 5.77 -5.28
C HIS A 434 -3.91 5.47 -6.68
N GLY A 435 -3.27 4.31 -6.82
CA GLY A 435 -2.60 3.91 -8.05
C GLY A 435 -3.56 3.39 -9.12
N LEU A 436 -3.52 3.99 -10.31
CA LEU A 436 -4.31 3.56 -11.44
C LEU A 436 -3.69 2.30 -12.07
N LYS A 437 -4.42 1.17 -11.98
CA LYS A 437 -3.96 -0.12 -12.48
C LYS A 437 -3.75 -0.10 -14.01
N PRO A 438 -2.58 -0.51 -14.53
CA PRO A 438 -2.29 -0.51 -15.97
C PRO A 438 -3.30 -1.27 -16.82
N ARG A 439 -3.85 -2.38 -16.31
CA ARG A 439 -4.87 -3.18 -17.01
C ARG A 439 -6.16 -2.40 -17.27
N VAL A 440 -6.61 -1.58 -16.31
CA VAL A 440 -7.79 -0.72 -16.47
C VAL A 440 -7.51 0.37 -17.51
N LEU A 441 -6.32 0.98 -17.45
CA LEU A 441 -5.91 2.01 -18.42
C LEU A 441 -5.82 1.43 -19.84
N HIS A 442 -5.26 0.23 -19.98
CA HIS A 442 -5.17 -0.47 -21.25
C HIS A 442 -6.56 -0.82 -21.81
N PHE A 443 -7.46 -1.37 -20.97
CA PHE A 443 -8.83 -1.65 -21.37
C PHE A 443 -9.54 -0.38 -21.85
N ALA A 444 -9.46 0.72 -21.09
CA ALA A 444 -10.05 1.98 -21.50
C ALA A 444 -9.47 2.48 -22.84
N ALA A 445 -8.17 2.28 -23.10
CA ALA A 445 -7.55 2.69 -24.35
C ALA A 445 -7.99 1.87 -25.57
N THR A 446 -8.25 0.57 -25.40
CA THR A 446 -8.61 -0.35 -26.50
C THR A 446 -10.11 -0.59 -26.64
N TYR A 447 -10.93 -0.12 -25.70
CA TYR A 447 -12.38 -0.27 -25.72
C TYR A 447 -12.99 0.41 -26.96
N GLN A 448 -13.70 -0.39 -27.74
CA GLN A 448 -14.57 0.00 -28.84
C GLN A 448 -16.01 -0.24 -28.41
N ASP A 449 -16.88 0.76 -28.61
CA ASP A 449 -18.29 0.60 -28.30
C ASP A 449 -18.94 -0.34 -29.31
N GLU A 450 -19.68 -1.35 -28.84
CA GLU A 450 -20.44 -2.26 -29.69
C GLU A 450 -21.48 -1.49 -30.53
N ALA A 451 -21.88 -0.28 -30.12
CA ALA A 451 -22.77 0.59 -30.88
C ALA A 451 -22.16 1.23 -32.15
N GLU A 452 -20.84 1.35 -32.26
CA GLU A 452 -20.18 2.00 -33.42
C GLU A 452 -19.84 1.04 -34.57
N SER A 453 -19.89 -0.28 -34.34
CA SER A 453 -19.56 -1.30 -35.36
C SER A 453 -20.75 -1.72 -36.24
N GLY A 454 -21.91 -1.08 -36.07
CA GLY A 454 -23.13 -1.32 -36.85
C GLY A 454 -23.61 -0.15 -37.73
N SER A 455 -22.77 0.87 -37.95
CA SER A 455 -23.11 2.04 -38.79
C SER A 455 -22.53 1.94 -40.21
#